data_AF-A0A2D6ME76-F1
#
_entry.id   AF-A0A2D6ME76-F1
#
_cell.length_a   1.000
_cell.length_b   1.000
_cell.length_c   1.000
_cell.angle_alpha   90.00
_cell.angle_beta   90.00
_cell.angle_gamma   90.00
#
_symmetry.space_group_name_H-M   'P 1'
#
loop_
_entity.id
_entity.type
_entity.pdbx_description
1 polymer ?
#
loop_
_entity_poly.entity_id
_entity_poly.type
_entity_poly.pdbx_seq_one_letter_code
_entity_poly.pdbx_strand_id
1 'polypeptide(L)' 'MHQGKLIRHKVSGRTATVVRGPYTYRFMEAQDYEMEAHGMGEYAGVYGSAVDIVWMDSGIKQRIKQHQYGFEVIS' A
#
# COMPACT_ATOMS: atom_id res chain seq x y z
N MET A 1 -7.60 -13.57 2.68
CA MET A 1 -6.29 -13.35 3.34
C MET A 1 -5.21 -13.42 2.28
N HIS A 2 -4.37 -12.37 2.14
CA HIS A 2 -3.32 -12.30 1.12
C HIS A 2 -1.90 -12.51 1.69
N GLN A 3 -1.76 -12.71 2.99
CA GLN A 3 -0.47 -12.92 3.63
C GLN A 3 0.23 -14.17 3.09
N GLY A 4 1.54 -14.04 2.80
CA GLY A 4 2.35 -15.10 2.19
C GLY A 4 2.22 -15.20 0.66
N LYS A 5 1.29 -14.46 0.04
CA LYS A 5 1.08 -14.51 -1.41
C LYS A 5 2.17 -13.77 -2.17
N LEU A 6 2.55 -14.34 -3.31
CA LEU A 6 3.42 -13.68 -4.28
C LEU A 6 2.56 -12.83 -5.21
N ILE A 7 2.93 -11.56 -5.35
CA ILE A 7 2.28 -10.63 -6.27
C ILE A 7 3.28 -10.11 -7.30
N ARG A 8 2.79 -9.80 -8.51
CA ARG A 8 3.57 -9.15 -9.56
C ARG A 8 2.95 -7.82 -9.94
N HIS A 9 3.78 -6.79 -10.01
CA HIS A 9 3.41 -5.48 -10.51
C HIS A 9 3.25 -5.55 -12.03
N LYS A 10 2.03 -5.31 -12.54
CA LYS A 10 1.70 -5.45 -13.97
C LYS A 10 2.48 -4.49 -14.88
N VAL A 11 2.88 -3.32 -14.38
CA VAL A 11 3.61 -2.32 -15.18
C VAL A 11 5.11 -2.61 -15.23
N SER A 12 5.74 -2.81 -14.07
CA SER A 12 7.20 -2.97 -13.99
C SER A 12 7.67 -4.42 -14.00
N GLY A 13 6.77 -5.40 -13.96
CA GLY A 13 7.08 -6.83 -13.86
C GLY A 13 7.68 -7.28 -12.53
N ARG A 14 7.96 -6.34 -11.61
CA ARG A 14 8.60 -6.60 -10.32
C ARG A 14 7.71 -7.48 -9.44
N THR A 15 8.32 -8.40 -8.71
CA THR A 15 7.64 -9.30 -7.78
C THR A 15 7.82 -8.88 -6.33
N ALA A 16 6.79 -9.10 -5.53
CA ALA A 16 6.81 -8.84 -4.11
C ALA A 16 6.01 -9.89 -3.33
N THR A 17 6.34 -10.10 -2.07
CA THR A 17 5.58 -10.95 -1.16
C THR A 17 4.75 -10.11 -0.21
N VAL A 18 3.48 -10.44 -0.06
CA VAL A 18 2.60 -9.79 0.92
C VAL A 18 2.93 -10.31 2.32
N VAL A 19 3.41 -9.43 3.19
CA VAL A 19 3.76 -9.77 4.58
C VAL A 19 2.64 -9.46 5.57
N ARG A 20 1.75 -8.52 5.25
CA ARG A 20 0.61 -8.17 6.10
C ARG A 20 -0.57 -7.66 5.29
N GLY A 21 -1.78 -8.05 5.70
CA GLY A 21 -3.04 -7.51 5.19
C GLY A 21 -3.96 -8.54 4.50
N PRO A 22 -5.14 -8.09 4.05
CA PRO A 22 -5.59 -6.70 3.98
C PRO A 22 -5.97 -6.10 5.35
N TYR A 23 -5.79 -4.79 5.52
CA TYR A 23 -6.29 -4.02 6.67
C TYR A 23 -6.62 -2.57 6.27
N THR A 24 -7.46 -1.90 7.05
CA THR A 24 -7.82 -0.48 6.81
C THR A 24 -6.68 0.43 7.22
N TYR A 25 -6.29 1.36 6.35
CA TYR A 25 -5.26 2.35 6.60
C TYR A 25 -5.67 3.73 6.06
N ARG A 26 -5.29 4.80 6.78
CA ARG A 26 -5.46 6.20 6.34
C ARG A 26 -4.26 6.61 5.49
N PHE A 27 -4.46 6.74 4.19
CA PHE A 27 -3.44 7.24 3.27
C PHE A 27 -3.47 8.77 3.25
N MET A 28 -2.31 9.39 3.42
CA MET A 28 -2.13 10.84 3.43
C MET A 28 -1.42 11.26 2.15
N GLU A 29 -2.00 12.19 1.41
CA GLU A 29 -1.40 12.87 0.28
C GLU A 29 -0.71 14.17 0.74
N ALA A 30 0.04 14.82 -0.16
CA ALA A 30 0.82 16.02 0.19
C ALA A 30 -0.04 17.12 0.85
N GLN A 31 -1.24 17.36 0.31
CA GLN A 31 -2.19 18.34 0.83
C GLN A 31 -2.76 17.94 2.21
N ASP A 32 -2.89 16.63 2.48
CA ASP A 32 -3.39 16.14 3.76
C ASP A 32 -2.43 16.45 4.91
N TYR A 33 -1.11 16.43 4.64
CA TYR A 33 -0.12 16.82 5.63
C TYR A 33 -0.20 18.32 5.97
N GLU A 34 -0.52 19.17 4.99
CA GLU A 34 -0.76 20.59 5.24
C GLU A 34 -2.03 20.81 6.07
N MET A 35 -3.11 20.09 5.74
CA MET A 35 -4.34 20.12 6.54
C MET A 35 -4.10 19.68 8.00
N GLU A 36 -3.31 18.63 8.20
CA GLU A 36 -2.92 18.16 9.53
C GLU A 36 -2.09 19.21 10.29
N ALA A 37 -1.14 19.86 9.62
CA ALA A 37 -0.33 20.94 10.20
C ALA A 37 -1.17 22.18 10.58
N HIS A 38 -2.27 22.44 9.88
CA HIS A 38 -3.18 23.55 10.16
C HIS A 38 -4.36 23.18 11.08
N GLY A 39 -4.31 22.02 11.75
CA GLY A 39 -5.32 21.63 12.74
C GLY A 39 -6.60 21.03 12.15
N MET A 40 -6.61 20.73 10.84
CA MET A 40 -7.71 20.10 10.11
C MET A 40 -7.46 18.60 9.84
N GLY A 41 -6.64 17.96 10.68
CA GLY A 41 -6.20 16.57 10.50
C GLY A 41 -7.33 15.52 10.53
N GLU A 42 -8.53 15.89 10.99
CA GLU A 42 -9.72 15.03 10.95
C GLU A 42 -10.30 14.85 9.54
N TYR A 43 -10.09 15.83 8.65
CA TYR A 43 -10.49 15.77 7.24
C TYR A 43 -9.38 15.26 6.33
N ALA A 44 -8.18 15.13 6.87
CA ALA A 44 -6.98 14.77 6.14
C ALA A 44 -6.91 13.24 5.91
N GLY A 45 -6.67 12.87 4.66
CA GLY A 45 -6.40 11.52 4.22
C GLY A 45 -7.64 10.72 3.81
N VAL A 46 -7.38 9.63 3.09
CA VAL A 46 -8.42 8.71 2.60
C VAL A 46 -8.21 7.32 3.19
N TYR A 47 -9.26 6.77 3.79
CA TYR A 47 -9.24 5.37 4.25
C TYR A 47 -9.33 4.42 3.06
N GLY A 48 -8.50 3.37 3.07
CA GLY A 48 -8.53 2.32 2.07
C GLY A 48 -7.97 1.00 2.57
N SER A 49 -8.18 -0.07 1.78
CA SER A 49 -7.55 -1.37 2.04
C SER A 49 -6.07 -1.33 1.68
N ALA A 50 -5.22 -1.67 2.63
CA ALA A 50 -3.77 -1.69 2.51
C ALA A 50 -3.21 -3.10 2.67
N VAL A 51 -2.09 -3.35 1.98
CA VAL A 51 -1.21 -4.49 2.23
C VAL A 51 0.23 -4.01 2.35
N ASP A 52 0.98 -4.62 3.24
CA ASP A 52 2.43 -4.41 3.33
C ASP A 52 3.12 -5.52 2.53
N ILE A 53 4.07 -5.12 1.69
CA ILE A 53 4.80 -5.99 0.77
C ILE A 53 6.30 -5.88 1.00
N VAL A 54 7.03 -6.90 0.57
CA VAL A 54 8.50 -6.87 0.47
C VAL A 54 8.87 -7.16 -0.97
N TRP A 55 9.55 -6.21 -1.62
CA TRP A 55 10.04 -6.38 -2.98
C TRP A 55 11.16 -7.43 -3.00
N MET A 56 11.07 -8.39 -3.92
CA MET A 56 12.00 -9.53 -3.97
C MET A 56 13.40 -9.14 -4.43
N ASP A 57 13.50 -8.12 -5.27
CA ASP A 57 14.76 -7.64 -5.86
C ASP A 57 15.61 -6.80 -4.90
N SER A 58 14.96 -6.10 -3.97
CA SER A 58 15.58 -5.04 -3.15
C SER A 58 15.39 -5.25 -1.65
N GLY A 59 14.49 -6.15 -1.23
CA GLY A 59 14.12 -6.35 0.17
C GLY A 59 13.38 -5.17 0.79
N ILE A 60 13.07 -4.14 0.01
CA ILE A 60 12.40 -2.93 0.50
C ILE A 60 10.98 -3.28 0.91
N LYS A 61 10.62 -2.88 2.12
CA LYS A 61 9.26 -2.98 2.65
C LYS A 61 8.46 -1.76 2.21
N GLN A 62 7.27 -1.98 1.69
CA GLN A 62 6.41 -0.90 1.25
C GLN A 62 4.95 -1.21 1.58
N ARG A 63 4.21 -0.19 2.00
CA ARG A 63 2.75 -0.24 2.10
C ARG A 63 2.13 0.20 0.79
N ILE A 64 1.17 -0.56 0.29
CA ILE A 64 0.45 -0.23 -0.94
C ILE A 64 -1.06 -0.31 -0.73
N LYS A 65 -1.80 0.53 -1.47
CA LYS A 65 -3.26 0.50 -1.51
C LYS A 65 -3.71 -0.62 -2.46
N GLN A 66 -4.49 -1.57 -1.96
CA GLN A 66 -4.79 -2.83 -2.65
C GLN A 66 -5.43 -2.64 -4.04
N HIS A 67 -6.27 -1.60 -4.21
CA HIS A 67 -6.97 -1.34 -5.47
C HIS A 67 -6.18 -0.50 -6.50
N GLN A 68 -5.15 0.23 -6.06
CA GLN A 68 -4.57 1.30 -6.88
C GLN A 68 -3.40 0.83 -7.73
N TYR A 69 -2.68 -0.18 -7.26
CA TYR A 69 -1.51 -0.66 -7.95
C TYR A 69 -1.89 -1.95 -8.64
N GLY A 70 -1.80 -1.97 -9.98
CA GLY A 70 -2.11 -3.13 -10.81
C GLY A 70 -1.20 -4.30 -10.46
N PHE A 71 -1.49 -4.99 -9.36
CA PHE A 71 -0.84 -6.20 -8.94
C PHE A 71 -1.73 -7.37 -9.30
N GLU A 72 -1.11 -8.46 -9.72
CA GLU A 72 -1.78 -9.75 -9.84
C GLU A 72 -1.17 -10.73 -8.85
N VAL A 73 -2.03 -11.59 -8.31
CA VAL A 73 -1.61 -12.69 -7.44
C VAL A 73 -1.10 -13.82 -8.33
N ILE A 74 0.09 -14.32 -8.03
CA ILE A 74 0.72 -15.42 -8.77
C ILE A 74 0.61 -16.74 -7.99
N SER A 75 0.61 -16.70 -6.65
CA SER A 75 0.43 -17.86 -5.78
C SER A 75 -0.26 -17.51 -4.45
#